data_AF-A0A090Q6Y3-F1
#
_entry.id   AF-A0A090Q6Y3-F1
#
_cell.length_a   1.000
_cell.length_b   1.000
_cell.length_c   1.000
_cell.angle_alpha   90.00
_cell.angle_beta   90.00
_cell.angle_gamma   90.00
#
_symmetry.space_group_name_H-M   'P 1'
#
loop_
_entity.id
_entity.type
_entity.pdbx_description
1 polymer ?
#
loop_
_entity_poly.entity_id
_entity_poly.type
_entity_poly.pdbx_seq_one_letter_code
_entity_poly.pdbx_strand_id
1 'polypeptide(L)'
;MMLLNHGSLNFTIMKKIILLIGVFMMLGCFEKETAKYPSKQPSWETKKADVEDFSAFAKAKTYLPVYSHIYHVHDERAFDLTATASIRNISPTEPLYITQADYYNTTGEIVRSYAKDPIVVNPMETLEIIIREKDYEGGSGANFLFEWAMKNTDNPPLFEAVMISTYGSQGLSFTTRGVPVQ
;
A
#
# COMPACT_ATOMS: atom_id res chain seq x y z
N MET A 1 59.80 37.82 37.62
CA MET A 1 59.74 36.35 37.60
C MET A 1 58.31 35.94 37.28
N MET A 2 58.10 35.46 36.05
CA MET A 2 56.95 34.74 35.48
C MET A 2 55.51 35.22 35.78
N LEU A 3 54.94 35.95 34.82
CA LEU A 3 53.50 35.95 34.53
C LEU A 3 53.19 34.72 33.67
N LEU A 4 52.49 33.73 34.23
CA LEU A 4 52.09 32.51 33.52
C LEU A 4 50.72 32.67 32.85
N ASN A 5 50.72 32.32 31.57
CA ASN A 5 49.68 32.48 30.57
C ASN A 5 48.58 31.40 30.74
N HIS A 6 47.44 31.74 31.37
CA HIS A 6 46.31 30.81 31.57
C HIS A 6 45.20 30.88 30.49
N GLY A 7 45.33 31.74 29.48
CA GLY A 7 44.28 31.93 28.45
C GLY A 7 44.32 30.97 27.25
N SER A 8 45.48 30.42 26.90
CA SER A 8 45.66 29.66 25.64
C SER A 8 45.28 28.17 25.74
N LEU A 9 45.31 27.60 26.95
CA LEU A 9 45.06 26.18 27.18
C LEU A 9 43.57 25.82 27.00
N ASN A 10 42.67 26.66 27.51
CA ASN A 10 41.22 26.47 27.40
C ASN A 10 40.72 26.58 25.95
N PHE A 11 41.30 27.47 25.16
CA PHE A 11 40.94 27.63 23.75
C PHE A 11 41.36 26.43 22.89
N THR A 12 42.53 25.85 23.19
CA THR A 12 43.03 24.66 22.50
C THR A 12 42.21 23.41 22.83
N ILE A 13 41.79 23.27 24.09
CA ILE A 13 40.90 22.19 24.54
C ILE A 13 39.51 22.33 23.91
N MET A 14 38.95 23.55 23.86
CA MET A 14 37.65 23.82 23.25
C MET A 14 37.64 23.51 21.74
N LYS A 15 38.72 23.86 21.01
CA LYS A 15 38.87 23.47 19.59
C LYS A 15 38.93 21.96 19.40
N LYS A 16 39.61 21.22 20.28
CA LYS A 16 39.67 19.76 20.22
C LYS A 16 38.31 19.13 20.51
N ILE A 17 37.53 19.68 21.44
CA ILE A 17 36.16 19.23 21.73
C ILE A 17 35.23 19.48 20.54
N ILE A 18 35.28 20.67 19.93
CA ILE A 18 34.48 20.99 18.74
C ILE A 18 34.85 20.09 17.56
N LEU A 19 36.14 19.80 17.37
CA LEU A 19 36.60 18.87 16.34
C LEU A 19 36.09 17.43 16.62
N LEU A 20 36.11 17.00 17.87
CA LEU A 20 35.65 15.67 18.27
C LEU A 20 34.12 15.52 18.07
N ILE A 21 33.35 16.55 18.40
CA ILE A 21 31.89 16.59 18.18
C ILE A 21 31.58 16.59 16.68
N GLY A 22 32.33 17.36 15.88
CA GLY A 22 32.18 17.38 14.42
C GLY A 22 32.48 16.03 13.76
N VAL A 23 33.49 15.30 14.26
CA VAL A 23 33.80 13.93 13.80
C VAL A 23 32.71 12.95 14.24
N PHE A 24 32.15 13.10 15.45
CA PHE A 24 31.07 12.24 15.95
C PHE A 24 29.76 12.43 15.17
N MET A 25 29.45 13.63 14.69
CA MET A 25 28.26 13.91 13.87
C MET A 25 28.32 13.28 12.46
N MET A 26 29.51 12.95 11.95
CA MET A 26 29.68 12.32 10.62
C MET A 26 29.50 10.80 10.63
N LEU A 27 29.27 10.19 11.79
CA LEU A 27 29.01 8.75 11.96
C LEU A 27 27.52 8.39 11.92
N GLY A 28 26.68 9.26 11.35
CA GLY A 28 25.25 8.98 11.15
C GLY A 28 25.05 7.70 10.33
N CYS A 29 24.51 6.67 10.97
CA CYS A 29 24.19 5.41 10.32
C CYS A 29 22.98 5.62 9.40
N PHE A 30 23.19 5.54 8.09
CA PHE A 30 22.10 5.32 7.14
C PHE A 30 21.72 3.83 7.23
N GLU A 31 20.72 3.51 8.07
CA GLU A 31 20.14 2.19 8.05
C GLU A 31 19.34 2.04 6.76
N LYS A 32 19.89 1.28 5.81
CA LYS A 32 19.20 0.93 4.58
C LYS A 32 18.03 0.05 4.97
N GLU A 33 16.82 0.53 4.73
CA GLU A 33 15.60 -0.25 4.94
C GLU A 33 15.66 -1.48 4.04
N THR A 34 16.02 -2.62 4.64
CA THR A 34 16.04 -3.91 3.95
C THR A 34 14.63 -4.46 4.05
N ALA A 35 14.01 -4.73 2.91
CA ALA A 35 12.68 -5.34 2.85
C ALA A 35 12.71 -6.69 3.61
N LYS A 36 12.25 -6.71 4.87
CA LYS A 36 12.27 -7.89 5.75
C LYS A 36 11.23 -8.94 5.37
N TYR A 37 10.29 -8.60 4.49
CA TYR A 37 9.24 -9.51 4.02
C TYR A 37 9.38 -9.73 2.51
N PRO A 38 9.53 -10.99 2.04
CA PRO A 38 9.46 -11.26 0.63
C PRO A 38 8.05 -10.90 0.15
N SER A 39 7.95 -9.93 -0.76
CA SER A 39 6.71 -9.53 -1.44
C SER A 39 6.21 -10.60 -2.43
N LYS A 40 6.41 -11.88 -2.13
CA LYS A 40 5.86 -12.99 -2.91
C LYS A 40 4.38 -13.14 -2.53
N GLN A 41 3.60 -12.10 -2.84
CA GLN A 41 2.18 -12.30 -3.10
C GLN A 41 2.06 -13.41 -4.16
N PRO A 42 1.06 -14.31 -4.07
CA PRO A 42 0.79 -15.24 -5.15
C PRO A 42 0.73 -14.41 -6.44
N SER A 43 1.60 -14.73 -7.39
CA SER A 43 1.59 -14.02 -8.66
C SER A 43 0.20 -14.27 -9.25
N TRP A 44 -0.55 -13.20 -9.51
CA TRP A 44 -1.92 -13.28 -10.02
C TRP A 44 -1.96 -14.10 -11.32
N GLU A 45 -0.84 -14.10 -12.06
CA GLU A 45 -0.60 -14.89 -13.26
C GLU A 45 -0.63 -16.41 -13.03
N THR A 46 -0.28 -16.90 -11.83
CA THR A 46 -0.33 -18.34 -11.50
C THR A 46 -1.73 -18.84 -11.14
N LYS A 47 -2.71 -17.95 -10.99
CA LYS A 47 -4.07 -18.26 -10.52
C LYS A 47 -5.11 -18.33 -11.62
N LYS A 48 -4.69 -18.47 -12.88
CA LYS A 48 -5.60 -18.60 -14.02
C LYS A 48 -6.66 -19.67 -13.74
N ALA A 49 -7.92 -19.31 -13.90
CA ALA A 49 -9.04 -20.20 -13.72
C ALA A 49 -9.12 -21.19 -14.89
N ASP A 50 -9.40 -22.46 -14.57
CA ASP A 50 -9.72 -23.50 -15.54
C ASP A 50 -11.24 -23.54 -15.79
N VAL A 51 -11.79 -22.40 -16.21
CA VAL A 51 -13.22 -22.23 -16.53
C VAL A 51 -13.31 -21.40 -17.80
N GLU A 52 -13.82 -22.01 -18.87
CA GLU A 52 -13.97 -21.36 -20.18
C GLU A 52 -15.28 -20.57 -20.29
N ASP A 53 -16.34 -21.00 -19.59
CA ASP A 53 -17.67 -20.39 -19.66
C ASP A 53 -18.25 -20.09 -18.27
N PHE A 54 -18.54 -18.80 -18.05
CA PHE A 54 -19.17 -18.28 -16.84
C PHE A 54 -20.68 -18.03 -17.03
N SER A 55 -21.32 -18.51 -18.10
CA SER A 55 -22.75 -18.29 -18.38
C SER A 55 -23.68 -18.74 -17.27
N ALA A 56 -23.34 -19.84 -16.60
CA ALA A 56 -24.11 -20.41 -15.49
C ALA A 56 -23.80 -19.79 -14.12
N PHE A 57 -22.88 -18.83 -14.04
CA PHE A 57 -22.45 -18.22 -12.78
C PHE A 57 -23.24 -16.93 -12.53
N ALA A 58 -23.53 -16.65 -11.26
CA ALA A 58 -23.92 -15.32 -10.86
C ALA A 58 -22.71 -14.38 -11.05
N LYS A 59 -22.94 -13.25 -11.71
CA LYS A 59 -21.93 -12.23 -11.99
C LYS A 59 -22.33 -10.94 -11.30
N ALA A 60 -21.34 -10.26 -10.72
CA ALA A 60 -21.55 -8.97 -10.06
C ALA A 60 -20.27 -8.15 -10.08
N LYS A 61 -20.41 -6.88 -9.71
CA LYS A 61 -19.32 -5.92 -9.63
C LYS A 61 -19.24 -5.30 -8.26
N THR A 62 -18.01 -5.03 -7.82
CA THR A 62 -17.76 -4.33 -6.56
C THR A 62 -16.78 -3.18 -6.78
N TYR A 63 -17.20 -1.98 -6.40
CA TYR A 63 -16.37 -0.78 -6.36
C TYR A 63 -15.67 -0.67 -5.01
N LEU A 64 -14.35 -0.51 -4.97
CA LEU A 64 -13.58 -0.35 -3.75
C LEU A 64 -12.78 0.98 -3.81
N PRO A 65 -13.14 2.00 -3.02
CA PRO A 65 -12.37 3.24 -2.99
C PRO A 65 -11.03 2.99 -2.30
N VAL A 66 -9.96 3.55 -2.88
CA VAL A 66 -8.61 3.55 -2.30
C VAL A 66 -7.98 4.92 -2.49
N TYR A 67 -6.99 5.27 -1.69
CA TYR A 67 -6.41 6.61 -1.70
C TYR A 67 -4.90 6.48 -1.80
N SER A 68 -4.28 7.06 -2.84
CA SER A 68 -2.82 7.17 -2.88
C SER A 68 -2.33 8.30 -1.98
N HIS A 69 -3.17 9.31 -1.75
CA HIS A 69 -2.94 10.37 -0.78
C HIS A 69 -4.25 10.96 -0.27
N ILE A 70 -4.18 11.61 0.89
CA ILE A 70 -5.27 12.42 1.44
C ILE A 70 -4.77 13.82 1.82
N TYR A 71 -5.64 14.83 1.73
CA TYR A 71 -5.28 16.22 2.04
C TYR A 71 -5.33 16.52 3.54
N HIS A 72 -4.50 17.47 3.98
CA HIS A 72 -4.39 17.90 5.36
C HIS A 72 -4.34 19.43 5.44
N VAL A 73 -5.30 20.02 6.18
CA VAL A 73 -5.51 21.47 6.37
C VAL A 73 -5.93 22.20 5.09
N HIS A 74 -5.18 22.06 4.01
CA HIS A 74 -5.47 22.62 2.68
C HIS A 74 -4.96 21.66 1.59
N ASP A 75 -5.37 21.91 0.35
CA ASP A 75 -5.10 21.08 -0.84
C ASP A 75 -3.60 21.00 -1.22
N GLU A 76 -2.78 21.97 -0.80
CA GLU A 76 -1.34 21.95 -1.07
C GLU A 76 -0.54 20.99 -0.15
N ARG A 77 -1.18 20.41 0.88
CA ARG A 77 -0.50 19.48 1.79
C ARG A 77 -1.26 18.15 1.81
N ALA A 78 -0.59 17.10 1.35
CA ALA A 78 -1.13 15.75 1.37
C ALA A 78 -0.24 14.78 2.16
N PHE A 79 -0.85 13.69 2.63
CA PHE A 79 -0.17 12.52 3.15
C PHE A 79 -0.25 11.40 2.13
N ASP A 80 0.89 10.94 1.66
CA ASP A 80 1.00 9.78 0.79
C ASP A 80 0.70 8.49 1.58
N LEU A 81 0.09 7.51 0.92
CA LEU A 81 -0.46 6.32 1.54
C LEU A 81 -0.02 5.07 0.79
N THR A 82 0.42 4.05 1.53
CA THR A 82 0.40 2.67 1.02
C THR A 82 -1.00 2.14 1.19
N ALA A 83 -1.61 1.68 0.09
CA ALA A 83 -2.93 1.04 0.10
C ALA A 83 -2.78 -0.47 -0.13
N THR A 84 -3.33 -1.27 0.77
CA THR A 84 -3.45 -2.72 0.61
C THR A 84 -4.91 -3.05 0.39
N ALA A 85 -5.27 -3.40 -0.85
CA ALA A 85 -6.61 -3.90 -1.19
C ALA A 85 -6.62 -5.43 -1.05
N SER A 86 -7.53 -5.94 -0.23
CA SER A 86 -7.75 -7.36 0.01
C SER A 86 -9.03 -7.83 -0.66
N ILE A 87 -8.92 -8.87 -1.48
CA ILE A 87 -10.02 -9.61 -2.08
C ILE A 87 -10.16 -10.91 -1.30
N ARG A 88 -11.23 -11.07 -0.52
CA ARG A 88 -11.44 -12.22 0.35
C ARG A 88 -12.57 -13.09 -0.16
N ASN A 89 -12.27 -14.34 -0.46
CA ASN A 89 -13.30 -15.37 -0.58
C ASN A 89 -13.69 -15.82 0.83
N ILE A 90 -14.83 -15.35 1.31
CA ILE A 90 -15.35 -15.70 2.65
C ILE A 90 -16.16 -17.00 2.66
N SER A 91 -16.33 -17.63 1.49
CA SER A 91 -16.99 -18.93 1.41
C SER A 91 -16.07 -20.03 1.93
N PRO A 92 -16.57 -20.92 2.81
CA PRO A 92 -15.79 -22.07 3.28
C PRO A 92 -15.72 -23.21 2.25
N THR A 93 -16.57 -23.19 1.21
CA THR A 93 -16.69 -24.31 0.25
C THR A 93 -16.58 -23.90 -1.21
N GLU A 94 -17.07 -22.71 -1.56
CA GLU A 94 -17.20 -22.30 -2.96
C GLU A 94 -16.02 -21.47 -3.43
N PRO A 95 -15.48 -21.73 -4.63
CA PRO A 95 -14.49 -20.86 -5.24
C PRO A 95 -15.12 -19.54 -5.71
N LEU A 96 -14.34 -18.47 -5.61
CA LEU A 96 -14.62 -17.16 -6.18
C LEU A 96 -13.78 -16.99 -7.44
N TYR A 97 -14.36 -16.42 -8.49
CA TYR A 97 -13.64 -16.09 -9.71
C TYR A 97 -13.60 -14.58 -9.89
N ILE A 98 -12.41 -14.00 -10.01
CA ILE A 98 -12.24 -12.59 -10.38
C ILE A 98 -12.02 -12.55 -11.88
N THR A 99 -12.97 -11.99 -12.62
CA THR A 99 -12.92 -11.90 -14.08
C THR A 99 -12.27 -10.61 -14.55
N GLN A 100 -12.28 -9.56 -13.72
CA GLN A 100 -11.62 -8.28 -13.98
C GLN A 100 -11.26 -7.60 -12.66
N ALA A 101 -10.12 -6.91 -12.64
CA ALA A 101 -9.64 -6.16 -11.48
C ALA A 101 -8.90 -4.92 -11.96
N ASP A 102 -9.65 -3.84 -12.14
CA ASP A 102 -9.14 -2.60 -12.74
C ASP A 102 -8.93 -1.53 -11.69
N TYR A 103 -7.82 -0.80 -11.82
CA TYR A 103 -7.46 0.33 -10.97
C TYR A 103 -7.64 1.62 -11.75
N TYR A 104 -8.54 2.46 -11.24
CA TYR A 104 -8.89 3.75 -11.81
C TYR A 104 -8.21 4.88 -11.04
N ASN A 105 -7.79 5.90 -11.78
CA ASN A 105 -7.34 7.15 -11.20
C ASN A 105 -8.52 8.09 -10.86
N THR A 106 -8.17 9.24 -10.28
CA THR A 106 -9.12 10.27 -9.84
C THR A 106 -9.94 10.86 -10.99
N THR A 107 -9.44 10.82 -12.22
CA THR A 107 -10.16 11.29 -13.42
C THR A 107 -11.05 10.21 -14.04
N GLY A 108 -11.04 8.99 -13.51
CA GLY A 108 -11.86 7.87 -13.99
C GLY A 108 -11.22 7.08 -15.14
N GLU A 109 -9.91 7.20 -15.34
CA GLU A 109 -9.18 6.43 -16.33
C GLU A 109 -8.59 5.16 -15.71
N ILE A 110 -8.65 4.03 -16.43
CA ILE A 110 -7.98 2.80 -16.02
C ILE A 110 -6.48 2.99 -16.21
N VAL A 111 -5.73 3.02 -15.10
CA VAL A 111 -4.28 3.13 -15.12
C VAL A 111 -3.59 1.77 -15.06
N ARG A 112 -4.23 0.76 -14.44
CA ARG A 112 -3.72 -0.62 -14.38
C ARG A 112 -4.85 -1.64 -14.34
N SER A 113 -4.59 -2.83 -14.88
CA SER A 113 -5.46 -4.01 -14.75
C SER A 113 -4.65 -5.18 -14.21
N TYR A 114 -5.15 -5.82 -13.15
CA TYR A 114 -4.45 -6.85 -12.38
C TYR A 114 -4.88 -8.28 -12.75
N ALA A 115 -6.06 -8.43 -13.37
CA ALA A 115 -6.57 -9.71 -13.86
C ALA A 115 -6.80 -9.63 -15.37
N LYS A 116 -5.82 -10.11 -16.15
CA LYS A 116 -5.92 -10.16 -17.63
C LYS A 116 -6.77 -11.33 -18.12
N ASP A 117 -6.72 -12.43 -17.40
CA ASP A 117 -7.56 -13.62 -17.56
C ASP A 117 -8.34 -13.82 -16.26
N PRO A 118 -9.50 -14.51 -16.29
CA PRO A 118 -10.19 -14.91 -15.08
C PRO A 118 -9.26 -15.71 -14.16
N ILE A 119 -9.26 -15.35 -12.87
CA ILE A 119 -8.48 -16.04 -11.85
C ILE A 119 -9.37 -16.65 -10.77
N VAL A 120 -8.89 -17.72 -10.15
CA VAL A 120 -9.57 -18.38 -9.03
C VAL A 120 -9.01 -17.92 -7.68
N VAL A 121 -9.93 -17.62 -6.77
CA VAL A 121 -9.68 -17.40 -5.34
C VAL A 121 -10.33 -18.54 -4.59
N ASN A 122 -9.50 -19.43 -4.04
CA ASN A 122 -9.94 -20.64 -3.36
C ASN A 122 -10.83 -20.32 -2.14
N PRO A 123 -11.64 -21.27 -1.66
CA PRO A 123 -12.37 -21.11 -0.40
C PRO A 123 -11.45 -20.62 0.72
N MET A 124 -11.90 -19.60 1.46
CA MET A 124 -11.14 -18.94 2.53
C MET A 124 -9.82 -18.26 2.11
N GLU A 125 -9.52 -18.16 0.81
CA GLU A 125 -8.32 -17.50 0.31
C GLU A 125 -8.49 -15.97 0.26
N THR A 126 -7.38 -15.25 0.45
CA THR A 126 -7.28 -13.81 0.26
C THR A 126 -6.22 -13.49 -0.79
N LEU A 127 -6.55 -12.65 -1.76
CA LEU A 127 -5.58 -12.01 -2.64
C LEU A 127 -5.39 -10.56 -2.22
N GLU A 128 -4.19 -10.04 -2.44
CA GLU A 128 -3.87 -8.65 -2.14
C GLU A 128 -3.29 -7.93 -3.35
N ILE A 129 -3.66 -6.65 -3.48
CA ILE A 129 -3.02 -5.69 -4.37
C ILE A 129 -2.45 -4.58 -3.48
N ILE A 130 -1.16 -4.29 -3.66
CA ILE A 130 -0.45 -3.26 -2.90
C ILE A 130 -0.14 -2.09 -3.83
N ILE A 131 -0.72 -0.93 -3.53
CA ILE A 131 -0.34 0.36 -4.11
C ILE A 131 0.67 0.99 -3.15
N ARG A 132 1.87 1.29 -3.66
CA ARG A 132 2.97 1.80 -2.83
C ARG A 132 2.74 3.29 -2.53
N GLU A 133 3.25 3.77 -1.39
CA GLU A 133 3.18 5.18 -0.98
C GLU A 133 3.55 6.18 -2.08
N LYS A 134 4.58 5.89 -2.88
CA LYS A 134 5.06 6.78 -3.95
C LYS A 134 4.43 6.53 -5.32
N ASP A 135 3.29 5.86 -5.35
CA ASP A 135 2.52 5.56 -6.55
C ASP A 135 1.37 6.57 -6.69
N TYR A 136 1.64 7.63 -7.43
CA TYR A 136 0.71 8.76 -7.58
C TYR A 136 -0.30 8.56 -8.71
N GLU A 137 -0.23 7.47 -9.47
CA GLU A 137 -1.05 7.28 -10.67
C GLU A 137 -2.56 7.28 -10.37
N GLY A 138 -2.96 6.84 -9.18
CA GLY A 138 -4.37 6.83 -8.77
C GLY A 138 -4.92 8.19 -8.30
N GLY A 139 -4.10 8.97 -7.60
CA GLY A 139 -4.54 10.20 -6.92
C GLY A 139 -5.47 9.99 -5.72
N SER A 140 -6.14 11.07 -5.28
CA SER A 140 -6.98 11.12 -4.08
C SER A 140 -8.41 10.56 -4.27
N GLY A 141 -8.84 10.29 -5.51
CA GLY A 141 -10.11 9.65 -5.85
C GLY A 141 -9.95 8.27 -6.49
N ALA A 142 -8.81 7.61 -6.25
CA ALA A 142 -8.52 6.31 -6.85
C ALA A 142 -9.53 5.23 -6.41
N ASN A 143 -9.70 4.21 -7.24
CA ASN A 143 -10.59 3.11 -6.90
C ASN A 143 -10.24 1.84 -7.68
N PHE A 144 -10.71 0.72 -7.16
CA PHE A 144 -10.78 -0.53 -7.89
C PHE A 144 -12.20 -0.84 -8.31
N LEU A 145 -12.36 -1.37 -9.51
CA LEU A 145 -13.56 -2.07 -9.93
C LEU A 145 -13.23 -3.55 -10.12
N PHE A 146 -13.88 -4.40 -9.34
CA PHE A 146 -13.76 -5.84 -9.45
C PHE A 146 -15.01 -6.40 -10.12
N GLU A 147 -14.83 -7.15 -11.20
CA GLU A 147 -15.87 -8.04 -11.71
C GLU A 147 -15.59 -9.45 -11.23
N TRP A 148 -16.62 -10.10 -10.72
CA TRP A 148 -16.49 -11.42 -10.14
C TRP A 148 -17.67 -12.32 -10.46
N ALA A 149 -17.40 -13.62 -10.43
CA ALA A 149 -18.36 -14.67 -10.70
C ALA A 149 -18.31 -15.76 -9.62
N MET A 150 -19.49 -16.26 -9.23
CA MET A 150 -19.65 -17.38 -8.29
C MET A 150 -20.83 -18.26 -8.70
N LYS A 151 -20.75 -19.57 -8.42
CA LYS A 151 -21.90 -20.48 -8.63
C LYS A 151 -22.99 -20.28 -7.59
N ASN A 152 -22.59 -20.08 -6.34
CA ASN A 152 -23.47 -19.78 -5.22
C ASN A 152 -23.04 -18.46 -4.56
N THR A 153 -24.00 -17.59 -4.27
CA THR A 153 -23.81 -16.26 -3.71
C THR A 153 -24.21 -16.12 -2.25
N ASP A 154 -24.45 -17.25 -1.54
CA ASP A 154 -24.77 -17.26 -0.10
C ASP A 154 -23.70 -16.55 0.75
N ASN A 155 -22.43 -16.62 0.30
CA ASN A 155 -21.29 -15.96 0.93
C ASN A 155 -20.57 -15.09 -0.12
N PRO A 156 -21.09 -13.89 -0.44
CA PRO A 156 -20.49 -13.03 -1.45
C PRO A 156 -19.10 -12.56 -0.98
N PRO A 157 -18.16 -12.30 -1.91
CA PRO A 157 -16.80 -11.91 -1.55
C PRO A 157 -16.75 -10.60 -0.77
N LEU A 158 -15.75 -10.48 0.11
CA LEU A 158 -15.47 -9.27 0.86
C LEU A 158 -14.26 -8.54 0.25
N PHE A 159 -14.49 -7.30 -0.16
CA PHE A 159 -13.45 -6.40 -0.65
C PHE A 159 -13.20 -5.31 0.38
N GLU A 160 -11.97 -5.17 0.84
CA GLU A 160 -11.56 -4.18 1.83
C GLU A 160 -10.23 -3.57 1.43
N ALA A 161 -9.99 -2.33 1.81
CA ALA A 161 -8.64 -1.77 1.73
C ALA A 161 -8.21 -1.15 3.05
N VAL A 162 -6.92 -1.21 3.31
CA VAL A 162 -6.27 -0.52 4.42
C VAL A 162 -5.28 0.47 3.83
N MET A 163 -5.40 1.73 4.24
CA MET A 163 -4.47 2.80 3.88
C MET A 163 -3.63 3.13 5.09
N ILE A 164 -2.30 3.17 4.91
CA ILE A 164 -1.34 3.48 5.97
C ILE A 164 -0.37 4.56 5.48
N SER A 165 -0.13 5.56 6.32
CA SER A 165 0.98 6.52 6.18
C SER A 165 1.74 6.60 7.48
N THR A 166 3.06 6.66 7.40
CA THR A 166 3.96 6.85 8.55
C THR A 166 4.72 8.17 8.47
N TYR A 167 4.17 9.17 7.76
CA TYR A 167 4.83 10.44 7.53
C TYR A 167 5.08 11.23 8.85
N GLY A 168 6.35 11.40 9.20
CA GLY A 168 6.76 12.16 10.39
C GLY A 168 6.53 11.41 11.69
N SER A 169 6.02 12.10 12.71
CA SER A 169 5.73 11.53 14.05
C SER A 169 4.28 11.06 14.23
N GLN A 170 3.46 11.16 13.18
CA GLN A 170 2.05 10.80 13.22
C GLN A 170 1.80 9.66 12.23
N GLY A 171 1.40 8.50 12.76
CA GLY A 171 0.91 7.40 11.95
C GLY A 171 -0.58 7.56 11.69
N LEU A 172 -0.99 7.44 10.44
CA LEU A 172 -2.37 7.43 10.00
C LEU A 172 -2.71 6.04 9.47
N SER A 173 -3.86 5.52 9.86
CA SER A 173 -4.44 4.38 9.17
C SER A 173 -5.96 4.46 9.15
N PHE A 174 -6.54 4.00 8.05
CA PHE A 174 -7.99 3.89 7.90
C PHE A 174 -8.32 2.79 6.90
N THR A 175 -9.58 2.38 6.89
CA THR A 175 -10.06 1.33 5.99
C THR A 175 -11.20 1.82 5.12
N THR A 176 -11.37 1.15 4.00
CA THR A 176 -12.56 1.25 3.14
C THR A 176 -13.13 -0.13 2.90
N ARG A 177 -14.41 -0.16 2.50
CA ARG A 177 -15.11 -1.37 2.11
C ARG A 177 -15.65 -1.24 0.70
N GLY A 178 -15.71 -2.38 0.01
CA GLY A 178 -16.32 -2.49 -1.29
C GLY A 178 -17.82 -2.24 -1.23
N VAL A 179 -18.34 -1.59 -2.27
CA VAL A 179 -19.75 -1.31 -2.50
C VAL A 179 -20.19 -2.06 -3.76
N PRO A 180 -21.24 -2.90 -3.70
CA PRO A 180 -21.80 -3.53 -4.90
C PRO A 180 -22.30 -2.49 -5.89
N VAL A 181 -22.01 -2.69 -7.18
CA VAL A 181 -22.47 -1.81 -8.28
C VAL A 181 -23.06 -2.63 -9.41
N GLN A 182 -23.95 -2.02 -10.20
CA GLN A 182 -24.64 -2.64 -11.33
C GLN A 182 -23.88 -2.44 -12.64
#